data_AF-A0A9Y3S698-F1
#
_entry.id   AF-A0A9Y3S698-F1
#
_cell.length_a   1.000
_cell.length_b   1.000
_cell.length_c   1.000
_cell.angle_alpha   90.00
_cell.angle_beta   90.00
_cell.angle_gamma   90.00
#
_symmetry.space_group_name_H-M   'P 1'
#
loop_
_entity.id
_entity.type
_entity.pdbx_description
1 polymer ?
#
loop_
_entity_poly.entity_id
_entity_poly.type
_entity_poly.pdbx_seq_one_letter_code
_entity_poly.pdbx_strand_id
1 'polypeptide(L)'
;MMLRWDRLNEDGFMAVESIINMRRAQSDQLLLNNSSSPPPSSSSQHVGGASELQDKCLKLQEIVDKMAAVVTKMARLMTSQRGVEDLEAFQFGAEGRKTPLFHSWSTSEFGEISQVLLDSFRQELLLKQTILQEVAHTVTSDLCMVFLSCWLHQPFIPTQSRLRLEALLLETGHRPL
;
A
#
# COMPACT_ATOMS: atom_id res chain seq x y z
N MET A 1 -11.84 -6.36 1.09
CA MET A 1 -10.50 -6.01 0.57
C MET A 1 -9.92 -4.78 1.27
N MET A 2 -10.72 -3.75 1.51
CA MET A 2 -10.29 -2.52 2.22
C MET A 2 -9.81 -2.74 3.65
N LEU A 3 -10.59 -3.44 4.49
CA LEU A 3 -10.16 -3.75 5.88
C LEU A 3 -8.82 -4.50 5.92
N ARG A 4 -8.55 -5.32 4.91
CA ARG A 4 -7.25 -6.00 4.79
C ARG A 4 -6.15 -5.03 4.40
N TRP A 5 -6.42 -4.11 3.48
CA TRP A 5 -5.48 -3.05 3.10
C TRP A 5 -5.18 -2.11 4.26
N ASP A 6 -6.19 -1.62 4.98
CA ASP A 6 -6.02 -0.71 6.12
C ASP A 6 -5.16 -1.35 7.22
N ARG A 7 -5.42 -2.63 7.57
CA ARG A 7 -4.58 -3.38 8.53
C ARG A 7 -3.13 -3.51 8.05
N LEU A 8 -2.92 -3.86 6.79
CA LEU A 8 -1.56 -3.92 6.21
C LEU A 8 -0.88 -2.54 6.23
N ASN A 9 -1.65 -1.46 6.05
CA ASN A 9 -1.14 -0.11 6.08
C ASN A 9 -0.68 0.28 7.50
N GLU A 10 -1.50 -0.01 8.51
CA GLU A 10 -1.16 0.16 9.93
C GLU A 10 0.09 -0.64 10.31
N ASP A 11 0.13 -1.94 9.98
CA ASP A 11 1.27 -2.80 10.24
C ASP A 11 2.55 -2.27 9.57
N GLY A 12 2.42 -1.81 8.32
CA GLY A 12 3.51 -1.23 7.54
C GLY A 12 4.02 0.08 8.12
N PHE A 13 3.12 0.93 8.64
CA PHE A 13 3.49 2.19 9.28
C PHE A 13 4.37 1.93 10.50
N MET A 14 3.95 0.99 11.37
CA MET A 14 4.72 0.60 12.55
C MET A 14 6.09 0.02 12.17
N ALA A 15 6.18 -0.72 11.06
CA ALA A 15 7.45 -1.25 10.57
C ALA A 15 8.38 -0.14 10.04
N VAL A 16 7.86 0.81 9.26
CA VAL A 16 8.62 1.98 8.76
C VAL A 16 9.12 2.83 9.93
N GLU A 17 8.27 3.12 10.91
CA GLU A 17 8.64 3.87 12.12
C GLU A 17 9.75 3.16 12.90
N SER A 18 9.63 1.84 13.08
CA SER A 18 10.66 1.04 13.75
C SER A 18 12.01 1.09 13.03
N ILE A 19 12.02 1.04 11.68
CA ILE A 19 13.24 1.13 10.88
C ILE A 19 13.89 2.50 11.06
N ILE A 20 13.11 3.57 10.94
CA ILE A 20 13.61 4.96 11.08
C ILE A 20 14.20 5.19 12.48
N ASN A 21 13.52 4.71 13.53
CA ASN A 21 14.00 4.87 14.90
C ASN A 21 15.31 4.10 15.16
N MET A 22 15.46 2.88 14.63
CA MET A 22 16.72 2.14 14.70
C MET A 22 17.86 2.86 13.97
N ARG A 23 17.58 3.39 12.78
CA ARG A 23 18.58 4.13 11.98
C ARG A 23 19.05 5.39 12.68
N ARG A 24 18.14 6.11 13.33
CA ARG A 24 18.47 7.28 14.16
C ARG A 24 19.37 6.89 15.33
N ALA A 25 19.00 5.84 16.07
CA ALA A 25 19.81 5.34 17.18
C ALA A 25 21.22 4.88 16.76
N GLN A 26 21.36 4.21 15.61
CA GLN A 26 22.66 3.82 15.05
C GLN A 26 23.51 5.03 14.66
N SER A 27 22.89 6.06 14.06
CA SER A 27 23.58 7.29 13.67
C SER A 27 24.08 8.07 14.89
N ASP A 28 23.26 8.16 15.94
CA ASP A 28 23.63 8.83 17.20
C ASP A 28 24.80 8.11 17.91
N GLN A 29 24.81 6.77 17.91
CA GLN A 29 25.92 5.98 18.46
C GLN A 29 27.25 6.20 17.71
N LEU A 30 27.21 6.27 16.38
CA LEU A 30 28.40 6.53 15.56
C LEU A 30 29.02 7.91 15.83
N LEU A 31 28.20 8.94 16.02
CA LEU A 31 28.65 10.29 16.35
C LEU A 31 29.34 10.36 17.73
N LEU A 32 28.80 9.65 18.73
CA LEU A 32 29.38 9.59 20.08
C LEU A 32 30.73 8.85 20.10
N ASN A 33 30.86 7.77 19.33
CA ASN A 33 32.08 6.95 19.31
C ASN A 33 33.25 7.66 18.59
N ASN A 34 32.98 8.50 17.59
CA ASN A 34 33.99 9.27 16.85
C ASN A 34 34.66 10.39 17.66
N SER A 35 34.13 10.72 18.83
CA SER A 35 34.69 11.75 19.72
C SER A 35 35.74 11.21 20.70
N SER A 36 36.07 9.91 20.62
CA SER A 36 37.00 9.20 21.54
C SER A 36 38.00 8.34 20.74
N SER A 37 39.26 8.19 21.18
CA SER A 37 40.29 7.29 20.58
C SER A 37 41.13 6.61 21.67
N PRO A 38 41.80 5.43 21.46
CA PRO A 38 41.53 4.26 20.58
C PRO A 38 41.11 2.99 21.43
N PRO A 39 40.88 1.78 20.85
CA PRO A 39 39.78 0.89 21.25
C PRO A 39 40.17 -0.30 22.17
N PRO A 40 39.17 -1.01 22.73
CA PRO A 40 39.20 -2.46 22.75
C PRO A 40 38.16 -3.05 21.79
N SER A 41 38.59 -4.09 21.10
CA SER A 41 37.84 -5.05 20.28
C SER A 41 36.43 -5.37 20.78
N SER A 42 35.41 -4.77 20.16
CA SER A 42 33.99 -5.14 20.34
C SER A 42 33.25 -5.17 19.00
N SER A 43 33.75 -6.00 18.07
CA SER A 43 33.09 -6.31 16.79
C SER A 43 31.74 -7.04 16.93
N SER A 44 31.26 -7.31 18.15
CA SER A 44 30.01 -8.03 18.42
C SER A 44 28.76 -7.15 18.49
N GLN A 45 28.84 -5.86 18.87
CA GLN A 45 27.66 -4.98 18.97
C GLN A 45 27.15 -4.50 17.61
N HIS A 46 28.05 -4.23 16.67
CA HIS A 46 27.70 -3.75 15.32
C HIS A 46 26.95 -4.81 14.49
N VAL A 47 27.21 -6.10 14.74
CA VAL A 47 26.61 -7.23 14.01
C VAL A 47 25.15 -7.45 14.46
N GLY A 48 24.84 -7.24 15.75
CA GLY A 48 23.48 -7.41 16.28
C GLY A 48 22.48 -6.39 15.72
N GLY A 49 22.86 -5.11 15.68
CA GLY A 49 21.98 -4.04 15.17
C GLY A 49 21.74 -4.10 13.66
N ALA A 50 22.71 -4.59 12.88
CA ALA A 50 22.53 -4.80 11.44
C ALA A 50 21.56 -5.95 11.15
N SER A 51 21.61 -7.04 11.94
CA SER A 51 20.70 -8.17 11.82
C SER A 51 19.26 -7.78 12.16
N GLU A 52 19.05 -7.03 13.24
CA GLU A 52 17.71 -6.60 13.65
C GLU A 52 17.07 -5.66 12.62
N LEU A 53 17.86 -4.73 12.05
CA LEU A 53 17.40 -3.84 10.98
C LEU A 53 16.99 -4.65 9.74
N GLN A 54 17.80 -5.64 9.35
CA GLN A 54 17.48 -6.54 8.24
C GLN A 54 16.15 -7.25 8.45
N ASP A 55 15.90 -7.77 9.66
CA ASP A 55 14.64 -8.45 10.00
C ASP A 55 13.43 -7.51 9.87
N LYS A 56 13.56 -6.24 10.27
CA LYS A 56 12.49 -5.25 10.06
C LYS A 56 12.25 -4.95 8.58
N CYS A 57 13.31 -4.84 7.77
CA CYS A 57 13.18 -4.65 6.33
C CYS A 57 12.49 -5.85 5.67
N LEU A 58 12.84 -7.07 6.05
CA LEU A 58 12.17 -8.29 5.57
C LEU A 58 10.69 -8.31 5.97
N LYS A 59 10.36 -7.91 7.20
CA LYS A 59 8.95 -7.78 7.62
C LYS A 59 8.21 -6.74 6.79
N LEU A 60 8.81 -5.58 6.52
CA LEU A 60 8.20 -4.55 5.69
C LEU A 60 7.99 -5.04 4.25
N GLN A 61 8.95 -5.76 3.68
CA GLN A 61 8.83 -6.41 2.38
C GLN A 61 7.63 -7.36 2.35
N GLU A 62 7.48 -8.23 3.35
CA GLU A 62 6.35 -9.16 3.43
C GLU A 62 4.99 -8.43 3.46
N ILE A 63 4.91 -7.30 4.17
CA ILE A 63 3.71 -6.45 4.22
C ILE A 63 3.40 -5.87 2.83
N VAL A 64 4.41 -5.31 2.15
CA VAL A 64 4.26 -4.73 0.81
C VAL A 64 3.88 -5.81 -0.22
N ASP A 65 4.43 -7.02 -0.12
CA ASP A 65 4.05 -8.15 -0.99
C ASP A 65 2.59 -8.56 -0.76
N LYS A 66 2.13 -8.56 0.49
CA LYS A 66 0.71 -8.80 0.83
C LYS A 66 -0.19 -7.69 0.29
N MET A 67 0.26 -6.44 0.26
CA MET A 67 -0.44 -5.33 -0.38
C MET A 67 -0.50 -5.51 -1.90
N ALA A 68 0.60 -5.91 -2.53
CA ALA A 68 0.65 -6.24 -3.95
C ALA A 68 -0.33 -7.37 -4.32
N ALA A 69 -0.49 -8.37 -3.45
CA ALA A 69 -1.48 -9.42 -3.62
C ALA A 69 -2.93 -8.88 -3.56
N VAL A 70 -3.21 -7.84 -2.76
CA VAL A 70 -4.53 -7.17 -2.74
C VAL A 70 -4.78 -6.46 -4.07
N VAL A 71 -3.82 -5.67 -4.56
CA VAL A 71 -3.93 -4.96 -5.84
C VAL A 71 -4.06 -5.94 -7.01
N THR A 72 -3.35 -7.06 -6.97
CA THR A 72 -3.46 -8.14 -7.97
C THR A 72 -4.87 -8.73 -7.98
N LYS A 73 -5.50 -8.93 -6.83
CA LYS A 73 -6.90 -9.39 -6.75
C LYS A 73 -7.85 -8.36 -7.34
N MET A 74 -7.64 -7.06 -7.08
CA MET A 74 -8.44 -5.99 -7.69
C MET A 74 -8.29 -6.01 -9.22
N ALA A 75 -7.07 -6.16 -9.73
CA ALA A 75 -6.81 -6.25 -11.17
C ALA A 75 -7.50 -7.45 -11.82
N ARG A 76 -7.50 -8.62 -11.16
CA ARG A 76 -8.21 -9.80 -11.67
C ARG A 76 -9.72 -9.59 -11.72
N LEU A 77 -10.30 -8.95 -10.71
CA LEU A 77 -11.72 -8.58 -10.72
C LEU A 77 -12.03 -7.63 -11.87
N MET A 78 -11.15 -6.65 -12.14
CA MET A 78 -11.29 -5.75 -13.29
C MET A 78 -11.23 -6.47 -14.64
N THR A 79 -10.36 -7.47 -14.78
CA THR A 79 -10.33 -8.30 -16.00
C THR A 79 -11.64 -9.07 -16.18
N SER A 80 -12.18 -9.63 -15.11
CA SER A 80 -13.49 -10.29 -15.15
C SER A 80 -14.60 -9.32 -15.53
N GLN A 81 -14.59 -8.10 -14.95
CA GLN A 81 -15.57 -7.06 -15.24
C GLN A 81 -15.53 -6.62 -16.71
N ARG A 82 -14.34 -6.45 -17.29
CA ARG A 82 -14.21 -6.13 -18.71
C ARG A 82 -14.78 -7.24 -19.60
N GLY A 83 -14.61 -8.50 -19.22
CA GLY A 83 -15.26 -9.62 -19.90
C GLY A 83 -16.79 -9.56 -19.83
N VAL A 84 -17.36 -9.05 -18.73
CA VAL A 84 -18.81 -8.83 -18.62
C VAL A 84 -19.26 -7.70 -19.55
N GLU A 85 -18.51 -6.60 -19.61
CA GLU A 85 -18.78 -5.47 -20.54
C GLU A 85 -18.74 -5.94 -22.00
N ASP A 86 -17.72 -6.70 -22.39
CA ASP A 86 -17.58 -7.25 -23.74
C ASP A 86 -18.74 -8.18 -24.11
N LEU A 87 -19.16 -9.05 -23.17
CA LEU A 87 -20.31 -9.94 -23.36
C LEU A 87 -21.62 -9.17 -23.47
N GLU A 88 -21.79 -8.11 -22.69
CA GLU A 88 -22.98 -7.26 -22.75
C GLU A 88 -23.05 -6.52 -24.09
N ALA A 89 -21.94 -5.91 -24.53
CA ALA A 89 -21.85 -5.25 -25.82
C ALA A 89 -22.12 -6.23 -26.98
N PHE A 90 -21.63 -7.47 -26.87
CA PHE A 90 -21.90 -8.51 -27.87
C PHE A 90 -23.39 -8.92 -27.92
N GLN A 91 -24.05 -9.05 -26.77
CA GLN A 91 -25.44 -9.53 -26.69
C GLN A 91 -26.48 -8.44 -26.98
N PHE A 92 -26.25 -7.21 -26.52
CA PHE A 92 -27.24 -6.13 -26.54
C PHE A 92 -26.84 -4.95 -27.43
N GLY A 93 -25.63 -4.95 -27.98
CA GLY A 93 -25.13 -3.86 -28.82
C GLY A 93 -24.87 -2.57 -28.04
N ALA A 94 -24.79 -1.44 -28.76
CA ALA A 94 -24.46 -0.14 -28.18
C ALA A 94 -25.53 0.42 -27.23
N GLU A 95 -26.77 -0.06 -27.31
CA GLU A 95 -27.86 0.35 -26.41
C GLU A 95 -27.73 -0.29 -25.01
N GLY A 96 -26.90 -1.34 -24.88
CA GLY A 96 -26.69 -2.05 -23.62
C GLY A 96 -27.94 -2.77 -23.11
N ARG A 97 -27.87 -3.29 -21.89
CA ARG A 97 -29.01 -4.01 -21.31
C ARG A 97 -30.13 -3.07 -20.84
N LYS A 98 -31.38 -3.51 -20.99
CA LYS A 98 -32.57 -2.77 -20.51
C LYS A 98 -32.76 -2.75 -18.99
N THR A 99 -32.10 -3.66 -18.26
CA THR A 99 -32.23 -3.79 -16.81
C THR A 99 -30.83 -3.97 -16.23
N PRO A 100 -30.33 -3.14 -15.31
CA PRO A 100 -28.93 -3.17 -14.85
C PRO A 100 -28.53 -4.46 -14.12
N LEU A 101 -27.23 -4.80 -14.12
CA LEU A 101 -26.67 -6.00 -13.42
C LEU A 101 -26.52 -5.74 -11.93
N PHE A 102 -26.34 -4.47 -11.61
CA PHE A 102 -26.27 -3.92 -10.27
C PHE A 102 -27.63 -3.30 -9.92
N HIS A 103 -27.75 -2.76 -8.71
CA HIS A 103 -29.02 -2.19 -8.24
C HIS A 103 -29.45 -0.99 -9.09
N SER A 104 -28.55 -0.03 -9.28
CA SER A 104 -28.81 1.19 -10.05
C SER A 104 -27.79 1.44 -11.15
N TRP A 105 -26.59 0.86 -11.05
CA TRP A 105 -25.51 1.12 -12.01
C TRP A 105 -25.61 0.28 -13.27
N SER A 106 -25.28 0.90 -14.40
CA SER A 106 -24.90 0.20 -15.62
C SER A 106 -23.56 -0.52 -15.46
N THR A 107 -23.29 -1.44 -16.37
CA THR A 107 -22.03 -2.20 -16.37
C THR A 107 -20.83 -1.31 -16.65
N SER A 108 -20.98 -0.29 -17.51
CA SER A 108 -19.93 0.70 -17.78
C SER A 108 -19.60 1.54 -16.55
N GLU A 109 -20.60 2.06 -15.85
CA GLU A 109 -20.39 2.87 -14.64
C GLU A 109 -19.65 2.08 -13.55
N PHE A 110 -20.03 0.81 -13.36
CA PHE A 110 -19.32 -0.06 -12.44
C PHE A 110 -17.86 -0.27 -12.86
N GLY A 111 -17.61 -0.50 -14.16
CA GLY A 111 -16.27 -0.63 -14.72
C GLY A 111 -15.40 0.59 -14.49
N GLU A 112 -15.91 1.78 -14.82
CA GLU A 112 -15.23 3.07 -14.65
C GLU A 112 -14.85 3.33 -13.19
N ILE A 113 -15.81 3.17 -12.27
CA ILE A 113 -15.57 3.41 -10.84
C ILE A 113 -14.56 2.40 -10.28
N SER A 114 -14.68 1.13 -10.68
CA SER A 114 -13.76 0.08 -10.26
C SER A 114 -12.34 0.29 -10.82
N GLN A 115 -12.21 0.83 -12.03
CA GLN A 115 -10.94 1.18 -12.66
C GLN A 115 -10.25 2.33 -11.90
N VAL A 116 -10.99 3.39 -11.58
CA VAL A 116 -10.48 4.51 -10.76
C VAL A 116 -9.97 4.03 -9.41
N LEU A 117 -10.70 3.12 -8.75
CA LEU A 117 -10.24 2.51 -7.50
C LEU A 117 -8.95 1.71 -7.72
N LEU A 118 -8.89 0.83 -8.71
CA LEU A 118 -7.69 0.04 -8.99
C LEU A 118 -6.47 0.93 -9.21
N ASP A 119 -6.61 2.02 -9.98
CA ASP A 119 -5.50 2.90 -10.29
C ASP A 119 -5.01 3.68 -9.06
N SER A 120 -5.91 4.16 -8.20
CA SER A 120 -5.53 4.75 -6.90
C SER A 120 -4.69 3.79 -6.05
N PHE A 121 -5.13 2.54 -5.90
CA PHE A 121 -4.40 1.55 -5.09
C PHE A 121 -3.08 1.11 -5.74
N ARG A 122 -2.99 1.10 -7.07
CA ARG A 122 -1.71 0.85 -7.78
C ARG A 122 -0.70 1.96 -7.53
N GLN A 123 -1.12 3.21 -7.64
CA GLN A 123 -0.25 4.36 -7.39
C GLN A 123 0.23 4.39 -5.94
N GLU A 124 -0.66 4.12 -4.98
CA GLU A 124 -0.28 4.01 -3.57
C GLU A 124 0.69 2.84 -3.32
N LEU A 125 0.48 1.69 -3.97
CA LEU A 125 1.42 0.57 -3.85
C LEU A 125 2.81 0.91 -4.40
N LEU A 126 2.90 1.62 -5.53
CA LEU A 126 4.18 2.06 -6.09
C LEU A 126 4.93 2.95 -5.10
N LEU A 127 4.24 3.91 -4.48
CA LEU A 127 4.83 4.75 -3.42
C LEU A 127 5.37 3.91 -2.26
N LYS A 128 4.58 2.93 -1.77
CA LYS A 128 5.01 2.06 -0.66
C LYS A 128 6.20 1.17 -1.04
N GLN A 129 6.28 0.72 -2.29
CA GLN A 129 7.44 0.01 -2.82
C GLN A 129 8.67 0.93 -2.88
N THR A 130 8.53 2.19 -3.30
CA THR A 130 9.63 3.17 -3.25
C THR A 130 10.11 3.39 -1.82
N ILE A 131 9.19 3.61 -0.87
CA ILE A 131 9.56 3.79 0.54
C ILE A 131 10.30 2.57 1.07
N LEU A 132 9.84 1.36 0.76
CA LEU A 132 10.51 0.11 1.15
C LEU A 132 11.98 0.04 0.69
N GLN A 133 12.30 0.49 -0.53
CA GLN A 133 13.68 0.49 -1.04
C GLN A 133 14.55 1.55 -0.36
N GLU A 134 13.97 2.70 0.00
CA GLU A 134 14.73 3.88 0.44
C GLU A 134 14.81 4.03 1.97
N VAL A 135 13.83 3.53 2.72
CA VAL A 135 13.67 3.82 4.16
C VAL A 135 14.87 3.38 5.00
N ALA A 136 15.45 2.22 4.68
CA ALA A 136 16.61 1.69 5.42
C ALA A 136 17.93 2.42 5.07
N HIS A 137 17.97 3.10 3.92
CA HIS A 137 19.17 3.77 3.41
C HIS A 137 19.17 5.28 3.72
N THR A 138 18.01 5.84 4.04
CA THR A 138 17.86 7.27 4.31
C THR A 138 18.52 7.68 5.63
N VAL A 139 19.18 8.84 5.61
CA VAL A 139 19.90 9.43 6.75
C VAL A 139 19.28 10.76 7.19
N THR A 140 18.63 11.48 6.27
CA THR A 140 18.03 12.78 6.53
C THR A 140 16.71 12.65 7.28
N SER A 141 16.59 13.28 8.45
CA SER A 141 15.38 13.21 9.27
C SER A 141 14.13 13.75 8.56
N ASP A 142 14.26 14.78 7.74
CA ASP A 142 13.14 15.37 6.99
C ASP A 142 12.54 14.36 6.00
N LEU A 143 13.40 13.63 5.28
CA LEU A 143 12.94 12.61 4.32
C LEU A 143 12.29 11.41 5.04
N CYS A 144 12.82 11.01 6.20
CA CYS A 144 12.17 10.01 7.05
C CYS A 144 10.76 10.44 7.49
N MET A 145 10.57 11.72 7.85
CA MET A 145 9.25 12.26 8.19
C MET A 145 8.32 12.26 6.98
N VAL A 146 8.82 12.61 5.79
CA VAL A 146 8.04 12.53 4.53
C VAL A 146 7.59 11.10 4.29
N PHE A 147 8.46 10.09 4.44
CA PHE A 147 8.07 8.69 4.28
C PHE A 147 6.98 8.25 5.27
N LEU A 148 7.08 8.64 6.55
CA LEU A 148 6.04 8.36 7.55
C LEU A 148 4.72 9.03 7.18
N SER A 149 4.74 10.30 6.81
CA SER A 149 3.54 11.04 6.39
C SER A 149 2.90 10.43 5.16
N CYS A 150 3.70 10.10 4.13
CA CYS A 150 3.24 9.42 2.94
C CYS A 150 2.60 8.07 3.25
N TRP A 151 3.22 7.26 4.11
CA TRP A 151 2.68 5.96 4.49
C TRP A 151 1.37 6.06 5.26
N LEU A 152 1.29 7.01 6.21
CA LEU A 152 0.13 7.22 7.06
C LEU A 152 -1.07 7.76 6.27
N HIS A 153 -0.86 8.81 5.49
CA HIS A 153 -1.94 9.55 4.85
C HIS A 153 -2.37 8.98 3.49
N GLN A 154 -1.57 8.09 2.89
CA GLN A 154 -1.89 7.41 1.64
C GLN A 154 -2.33 8.39 0.53
N PRO A 155 -1.43 9.30 0.10
CA PRO A 155 -1.77 10.45 -0.74
C PRO A 155 -2.45 10.08 -2.07
N PHE A 156 -2.27 8.84 -2.56
CA PHE A 156 -2.87 8.37 -3.80
C PHE A 156 -4.23 7.68 -3.61
N ILE A 157 -4.69 7.51 -2.36
CA ILE A 157 -6.02 7.00 -2.02
C ILE A 157 -6.85 8.17 -1.46
N PRO A 158 -7.52 8.96 -2.32
CA PRO A 158 -8.33 10.08 -1.85
C PRO A 158 -9.50 9.58 -1.00
N THR A 159 -10.02 10.43 -0.11
CA THR A 159 -11.18 10.10 0.75
C THR A 159 -12.39 9.62 -0.06
N GLN A 160 -12.57 10.18 -1.27
CA GLN A 160 -13.62 9.77 -2.21
C GLN A 160 -13.53 8.28 -2.61
N SER A 161 -12.34 7.68 -2.61
CA SER A 161 -12.17 6.25 -2.92
C SER A 161 -12.84 5.36 -1.87
N ARG A 162 -12.91 5.79 -0.60
CA ARG A 162 -13.67 5.08 0.42
C ARG A 162 -15.17 5.09 0.09
N LEU A 163 -15.71 6.26 -0.25
CA LEU A 163 -17.13 6.42 -0.60
C LEU A 163 -17.48 5.60 -1.86
N ARG A 164 -16.64 5.63 -2.89
CA ARG A 164 -16.83 4.84 -4.11
C ARG A 164 -16.85 3.34 -3.83
N LEU A 165 -15.98 2.87 -2.93
CA LEU A 165 -15.98 1.45 -2.57
C LEU A 165 -17.26 1.07 -1.81
N GLU A 166 -17.75 1.92 -0.92
CA GLU A 166 -19.01 1.66 -0.22
C GLU A 166 -20.21 1.63 -1.17
N ALA A 167 -20.24 2.54 -2.15
CA ALA A 167 -21.21 2.50 -3.23
C ALA A 167 -21.11 1.19 -4.03
N LEU A 168 -19.90 0.74 -4.38
CA LEU A 168 -19.68 -0.52 -5.08
C LEU A 168 -20.21 -1.72 -4.29
N LEU A 169 -19.99 -1.76 -2.98
CA LEU A 169 -20.49 -2.83 -2.12
C LEU A 169 -22.01 -2.85 -2.01
N LEU A 170 -22.66 -1.67 -1.97
CA LEU A 170 -24.12 -1.55 -2.01
C LEU A 170 -24.66 -2.03 -3.36
N GLU A 171 -24.11 -1.53 -4.46
CA GLU A 171 -24.53 -1.84 -5.83
C GLU A 171 -24.44 -3.32 -6.18
N THR A 172 -23.44 -4.01 -5.62
CA THR A 172 -23.23 -5.46 -5.80
C THR A 172 -23.94 -6.33 -4.76
N GLY A 173 -24.68 -5.73 -3.82
CA GLY A 173 -25.39 -6.46 -2.75
C GLY A 173 -24.49 -7.07 -1.67
N HIS A 174 -23.20 -6.70 -1.63
CA HIS A 174 -22.29 -7.11 -0.56
C HIS A 174 -22.51 -6.30 0.74
N ARG A 175 -23.27 -5.21 0.66
CA ARG A 175 -23.77 -4.44 1.80
C ARG A 175 -25.29 -4.25 1.63
N PRO A 176 -26.09 -4.38 2.70
CA PRO A 176 -27.52 -4.10 2.64
C PRO A 176 -27.80 -2.62 2.35
N LEU A 177 -28.93 -2.38 1.67
CA LEU A 177 -29.49 -1.05 1.42
C LEU A 177 -30.10 -0.43 2.69
#